data_AF-A0A2V6TYL6-F1
#
_entry.id   AF-A0A2V6TYL6-F1
#
_cell.length_a   1.000
_cell.length_b   1.000
_cell.length_c   1.000
_cell.angle_alpha   90.00
_cell.angle_beta   90.00
_cell.angle_gamma   90.00
#
_symmetry.space_group_name_H-M   'P 1'
#
loop_
_entity.id
_entity.type
_entity.pdbx_description
1 polymer ?
#
loop_
_entity_poly.entity_id
_entity_poly.type
_entity_poly.pdbx_seq_one_letter_code
_entity_poly.pdbx_strand_id
1 'polypeptide(L)'
;MYFASGNDGRKALNLAENPRVALTIDLYSDDWTLIKGAMVQGRARLYPRGPRFRAIRALLYKKYPQYRREAAISESDSVVVEVTPTRVFSWGMK
;
A
#
# COMPACT_ATOMS: atom_id res chain seq x y z
N MET A 1 -5.85 1.25 -5.00
CA MET A 1 -4.52 1.68 -4.48
C MET A 1 -3.59 0.49 -4.46
N TYR A 2 -2.27 0.67 -4.55
CA TYR A 2 -1.32 -0.45 -4.61
C TYR A 2 -0.14 -0.25 -3.65
N PHE A 3 0.36 -1.35 -3.07
CA PHE A 3 1.65 -1.42 -2.37
C PHE A 3 2.28 -2.81 -2.52
N ALA A 4 3.52 -2.97 -2.07
CA ALA A 4 4.21 -4.26 -2.01
C ALA A 4 4.73 -4.54 -0.60
N SER A 5 4.90 -5.82 -0.28
CA SER A 5 5.45 -6.30 0.99
C SER A 5 6.26 -7.58 0.74
N GLY A 6 7.20 -7.89 1.63
CA GLY A 6 7.69 -9.27 1.75
C GLY A 6 6.51 -10.23 1.96
N ASN A 7 6.56 -11.39 1.30
CA ASN A 7 5.47 -12.37 1.30
C ASN A 7 5.35 -13.15 2.63
N ASP A 8 6.42 -13.22 3.40
CA ASP A 8 6.53 -13.82 4.73
C ASP A 8 6.25 -12.84 5.87
N GLY A 9 6.22 -11.54 5.57
CA GLY A 9 6.00 -10.49 6.55
C GLY A 9 4.63 -10.58 7.21
N ARG A 10 4.57 -10.31 8.52
CA ARG A 10 3.32 -10.35 9.30
C ARG A 10 2.17 -9.56 8.67
N LYS A 11 2.49 -8.43 8.03
CA LYS A 11 1.53 -7.60 7.27
C LYS A 11 0.82 -8.40 6.16
N ALA A 12 1.58 -9.15 5.35
CA ALA A 12 1.03 -9.94 4.26
C ALA A 12 0.20 -11.11 4.79
N LEU A 13 0.70 -11.80 5.82
CA LEU A 13 -0.01 -12.91 6.47
C LEU A 13 -1.35 -12.46 7.07
N ASN A 14 -1.36 -11.35 7.81
CA ASN A 14 -2.58 -10.80 8.39
C ASN A 14 -3.61 -10.41 7.31
N LEU A 15 -3.17 -9.89 6.17
CA LEU A 15 -4.06 -9.52 5.06
C LEU A 15 -4.58 -10.74 4.28
N ALA A 16 -3.82 -11.83 4.25
CA ALA A 16 -4.29 -13.10 3.68
C ALA A 16 -5.40 -13.71 4.55
N GLU A 17 -5.29 -13.60 5.88
CA GLU A 17 -6.30 -14.08 6.83
C GLU A 17 -7.52 -13.15 6.93
N ASN A 18 -7.30 -11.83 6.91
CA ASN A 18 -8.35 -10.83 6.99
C ASN A 18 -8.07 -9.68 6.00
N PRO A 19 -8.83 -9.59 4.89
CA PRO A 19 -8.53 -8.63 3.83
C PRO A 19 -8.95 -7.19 4.19
N ARG A 20 -9.49 -6.92 5.37
CA ARG A 20 -9.87 -5.55 5.77
C ARG A 20 -8.63 -4.75 6.12
N VAL A 21 -8.45 -3.61 5.48
CA VAL A 21 -7.28 -2.74 5.67
C VAL A 21 -7.69 -1.27 5.76
N ALA A 22 -6.92 -0.51 6.53
CA ALA A 22 -6.97 0.96 6.53
C ALA A 22 -5.58 1.50 6.18
N LEU A 23 -5.52 2.47 5.27
CA LEU A 23 -4.31 3.17 4.86
C LEU A 23 -4.43 4.62 5.33
N THR A 24 -3.52 5.04 6.20
CA THR A 24 -3.47 6.40 6.74
C THR A 24 -2.31 7.14 6.10
N ILE A 25 -2.56 8.38 5.67
CA ILE A 25 -1.57 9.30 5.15
C ILE A 25 -1.74 10.59 5.95
N ASP A 26 -0.69 11.03 6.61
CA ASP A 26 -0.67 12.26 7.40
C ASP A 26 0.41 13.22 6.89
N LEU A 27 0.13 14.51 7.05
CA LEU A 27 1.09 15.59 6.94
C LEU A 27 1.36 16.08 8.36
N TYR A 28 2.50 15.66 8.90
CA TYR A 28 2.96 16.05 10.23
C TYR A 28 3.37 17.53 10.27
N SER A 29 3.13 18.17 11.42
CA SER A 29 3.64 19.51 11.75
C SER A 29 3.78 19.62 13.26
N ASP A 30 4.81 20.35 13.72
CA ASP A 30 4.96 20.73 15.13
C ASP A 30 3.87 21.73 15.56
N ASP A 31 3.34 22.52 14.62
CA ASP A 31 2.12 23.30 14.84
C ASP A 31 0.90 22.40 14.64
N TRP A 32 0.26 22.04 15.75
CA TRP A 32 -0.88 21.12 15.74
C TRP A 32 -2.07 21.62 14.92
N THR A 33 -2.19 22.94 14.71
CA THR A 33 -3.25 23.51 13.87
C THR A 33 -3.05 23.20 12.38
N LEU A 34 -1.85 22.77 11.99
CA LEU A 34 -1.46 22.47 10.61
C LEU A 34 -1.41 20.97 10.29
N ILE A 35 -1.68 20.10 11.26
CA ILE A 35 -1.74 18.64 11.02
C ILE A 35 -2.93 18.31 10.10
N LYS A 36 -2.66 17.52 9.06
CA LYS A 36 -3.69 17.11 8.08
C LYS A 36 -3.52 15.65 7.73
N GLY A 37 -4.55 15.07 7.13
CA GLY A 37 -4.40 13.77 6.50
C GLY A 37 -5.69 13.15 6.02
N ALA A 38 -5.55 11.92 5.54
CA ALA A 38 -6.63 11.09 5.07
C ALA A 38 -6.41 9.62 5.47
N MET A 39 -7.50 8.95 5.78
CA MET A 39 -7.59 7.51 6.00
C MET A 39 -8.50 6.91 4.93
N VAL A 40 -8.01 5.85 4.28
CA VAL A 40 -8.76 5.06 3.32
C VAL A 40 -8.95 3.66 3.88
N GLN A 41 -10.19 3.30 4.19
CA GLN A 41 -10.57 1.92 4.46
C GLN A 41 -10.84 1.19 3.15
N GLY A 42 -10.53 -0.10 3.11
CA GLY A 42 -10.76 -0.91 1.92
C GLY A 42 -10.63 -2.40 2.15
N ARG A 43 -10.75 -3.15 1.04
CA ARG A 43 -10.45 -4.58 0.99
C ARG A 43 -9.20 -4.82 0.16
N ALA A 44 -8.28 -5.60 0.72
CA ALA A 44 -7.03 -6.00 0.08
C ALA A 44 -7.22 -7.28 -0.74
N ARG A 45 -6.53 -7.35 -1.88
CA ARG A 45 -6.31 -8.56 -2.65
C ARG A 45 -4.81 -8.71 -2.90
N LEU A 46 -4.29 -9.89 -2.58
CA LEU A 46 -2.87 -10.19 -2.66
C LEU A 46 -2.59 -10.95 -3.96
N TYR A 47 -1.54 -10.54 -4.66
CA TYR A 47 -1.04 -11.20 -5.84
C TYR A 47 0.42 -11.58 -5.58
N PRO A 48 0.74 -12.87 -5.40
CA PRO A 48 2.13 -13.30 -5.18
C PRO A 48 2.92 -13.40 -6.49
N ARG A 49 2.23 -13.57 -7.63
CA ARG A 49 2.84 -13.79 -8.94
C ARG A 49 1.89 -13.52 -10.10
N GLY A 50 2.41 -13.60 -11.32
CA GLY A 50 1.60 -13.59 -12.54
C GLY A 50 1.35 -12.21 -13.15
N PRO A 51 0.49 -12.13 -14.19
CA PRO A 51 0.31 -10.91 -14.98
C PRO A 51 -0.10 -9.68 -14.15
N ARG A 52 -1.02 -9.86 -13.19
CA ARG A 52 -1.48 -8.77 -12.33
C ARG A 52 -0.36 -8.29 -11.39
N PHE A 53 0.45 -9.20 -10.88
CA PHE A 53 1.66 -8.85 -10.10
C PHE A 53 2.57 -7.93 -10.91
N ARG A 54 2.93 -8.34 -12.13
CA ARG A 54 3.83 -7.59 -13.00
C ARG A 54 3.28 -6.23 -13.38
N ALA A 55 1.98 -6.14 -13.65
CA ALA A 55 1.31 -4.88 -13.95
C ALA A 55 1.36 -3.89 -12.77
N ILE A 56 1.05 -4.34 -11.55
CA ILE A 56 1.11 -3.50 -10.36
C ILE A 56 2.57 -3.11 -10.05
N ARG A 57 3.51 -4.05 -10.14
CA ARG A 57 4.95 -3.76 -9.99
C ARG A 57 5.39 -2.66 -10.96
N ALA A 58 4.96 -2.70 -12.21
CA ALA A 58 5.29 -1.67 -13.19
C ALA A 58 4.75 -0.29 -12.78
N LEU A 59 3.53 -0.20 -12.23
CA LEU A 59 2.97 1.04 -11.69
C LEU A 59 3.78 1.56 -10.48
N LEU A 60 4.15 0.68 -9.55
CA LEU A 60 4.98 1.04 -8.40
C LEU A 60 6.35 1.55 -8.84
N TYR A 61 7.00 0.88 -9.78
CA TYR A 61 8.29 1.29 -10.33
C TYR A 61 8.21 2.54 -11.21
N LYS A 62 7.05 2.87 -11.78
CA LYS A 62 6.83 4.14 -12.47
C LYS A 62 6.74 5.29 -11.45
N LYS A 63 6.04 5.07 -10.33
CA LYS A 63 5.88 6.07 -9.27
C LYS A 63 7.14 6.26 -8.41
N TYR A 64 7.85 5.17 -8.13
CA TYR A 64 9.06 5.12 -7.31
C TYR A 64 10.19 4.41 -8.07
N PRO A 65 10.90 5.11 -8.97
CA PRO A 65 11.95 4.51 -9.78
C PRO A 65 13.07 3.83 -8.99
N GLN A 66 13.38 4.34 -7.79
CA GLN A 66 14.42 3.84 -6.90
C GLN A 66 14.20 2.39 -6.43
N TYR A 67 12.96 1.92 -6.38
CA TYR A 67 12.65 0.54 -5.96
C TYR A 67 13.33 -0.52 -6.82
N ARG A 68 13.60 -0.23 -8.11
CA ARG A 68 14.32 -1.18 -8.98
C ARG A 68 15.71 -1.55 -8.44
N ARG A 69 16.36 -0.64 -7.71
CA ARG A 69 17.73 -0.82 -7.21
C ARG A 69 17.77 -1.12 -5.72
N GLU A 70 16.92 -0.47 -4.94
CA GLU A 70 17.00 -0.47 -3.47
C GLU A 70 16.02 -1.45 -2.81
N ALA A 71 14.94 -1.82 -3.50
CA ALA A 71 13.86 -2.65 -2.94
C ALA A 71 13.13 -3.42 -4.06
N ALA A 72 13.87 -4.25 -4.79
CA ALA A 72 13.35 -4.93 -5.96
C ALA A 72 12.19 -5.87 -5.59
N ILE A 73 11.04 -5.68 -6.24
CA ILE A 73 9.82 -6.46 -6.03
C ILE A 73 9.89 -7.71 -6.92
N SER A 74 10.15 -8.87 -6.32
CA SER A 74 10.31 -10.16 -7.00
C SER A 74 9.13 -11.11 -6.73
N GLU A 75 8.79 -11.98 -7.69
CA GLU A 75 7.76 -13.02 -7.50
C GLU A 75 8.22 -14.12 -6.51
N SER A 76 9.51 -14.15 -6.12
CA SER A 76 10.08 -15.12 -5.17
C SER A 76 9.86 -14.76 -3.70
N ASP A 77 9.90 -13.48 -3.35
CA ASP A 77 9.93 -12.99 -1.96
C ASP A 77 8.93 -11.87 -1.69
N SER A 78 8.24 -11.37 -2.72
CA SER A 78 7.34 -10.23 -2.60
C SER A 78 5.90 -10.62 -2.94
N VAL A 79 4.97 -9.89 -2.36
CA VAL A 79 3.56 -9.86 -2.74
C VAL A 79 3.18 -8.44 -3.08
N VAL A 80 2.42 -8.24 -4.16
CA VAL A 80 1.78 -6.94 -4.41
C VAL A 80 0.34 -6.99 -3.93
N VAL A 81 -0.12 -5.88 -3.37
CA VAL A 81 -1.43 -5.75 -2.77
C VAL A 81 -2.21 -4.68 -3.52
N GLU A 82 -3.38 -5.06 -3.99
CA GLU A 82 -4.41 -4.15 -4.49
C GLU A 82 -5.41 -3.87 -3.39
N VAL A 83 -5.68 -2.60 -3.14
CA VAL A 83 -6.70 -2.17 -2.19
C VAL A 83 -7.82 -1.47 -2.94
N THR A 84 -9.02 -2.03 -2.84
CA THR A 84 -10.26 -1.41 -3.30
C THR A 84 -10.81 -0.55 -2.16
N PRO A 85 -10.83 0.79 -2.30
CA PRO A 85 -11.36 1.69 -1.29
C PRO A 85 -12.85 1.43 -1.05
N THR A 86 -13.28 1.48 0.21
CA THR A 86 -14.69 1.39 0.62
C THR A 86 -15.15 2.62 1.37
N ARG A 87 -14.25 3.30 2.10
CA ARG A 87 -14.55 4.54 2.81
C ARG A 87 -13.31 5.43 2.88
N VAL A 88 -13.52 6.74 2.76
CA VAL A 88 -12.49 7.75 2.96
C VAL A 88 -12.92 8.69 4.08
N PHE A 89 -11.97 9.04 4.94
CA PHE A 89 -12.10 10.04 6.00
C PHE A 89 -10.89 10.97 5.91
N SER A 90 -11.10 12.28 6.06
CA SER A 90 -10.01 13.27 6.08
C SER A 90 -10.17 14.23 7.25
N TRP A 91 -9.05 14.81 7.69
CA TRP A 91 -8.98 15.81 8.74
C TRP A 91 -7.99 16.91 8.36
N GLY A 92 -8.19 18.11 8.92
CA GLY A 92 -7.34 19.27 8.65
C GLY A 92 -7.37 19.78 7.19
N MET A 93 -8.22 19.20 6.35
CA MET A 93 -8.45 19.65 4.98
C MET A 93 -9.74 20.47 4.96
N LYS A 94 -9.62 21.78 4.71
CA LYS A 94 -10.75 22.66 4.40
C LYS A 94 -11.07 22.55 2.91
#